data_AF-A0A378XER5-F1
#
_entry.id   AF-A0A378XER5-F1
#
_cell.length_a   1.000
_cell.length_b   1.000
_cell.length_c   1.000
_cell.angle_alpha   90.00
_cell.angle_beta   90.00
_cell.angle_gamma   90.00
#
_symmetry.space_group_name_H-M   'P 1'
#
loop_
_entity.id
_entity.type
_entity.pdbx_description
1 polymer ?
#
loop_
_entity_poly.entity_id
_entity_poly.type
_entity_poly.pdbx_seq_one_letter_code
_entity_poly.pdbx_strand_id
1 'polypeptide(L)' 'MSSATFYKWRAKYGGMDASMMSRLKELEAENQRLKKMYAEERLKAEIAREAIKKKW' A
#
# COMPACT_ATOMS: atom_id res chain seq x y z
N MET A 1 -28.95 -6.63 1.20
CA MET A 1 -28.11 -5.53 1.74
C MET A 1 -29.03 -4.57 2.47
N SER A 2 -28.72 -4.17 3.71
CA SER A 2 -29.57 -3.22 4.45
C SER A 2 -29.47 -1.82 3.86
N SER A 3 -30.55 -1.05 3.95
CA SER A 3 -30.60 0.36 3.53
C SER A 3 -29.49 1.19 4.22
N ALA A 4 -29.21 0.91 5.49
CA ALA A 4 -28.14 1.54 6.24
C ALA A 4 -26.75 1.31 5.61
N THR A 5 -26.46 0.09 5.14
CA THR A 5 -25.19 -0.21 4.45
C THR A 5 -25.09 0.51 3.12
N PHE A 6 -26.19 0.61 2.36
CA PHE A 6 -26.23 1.33 1.08
C PHE A 6 -25.95 2.83 1.25
N TYR A 7 -26.63 3.50 2.20
CA TYR A 7 -26.42 4.93 2.44
C TYR A 7 -25.01 5.24 2.97
N LYS A 8 -24.45 4.38 3.83
CA LYS A 8 -23.04 4.50 4.25
C LYS A 8 -22.08 4.42 3.06
N TRP A 9 -22.33 3.49 2.14
CA TRP A 9 -21.50 3.31 0.95
C TRP A 9 -21.62 4.50 0.00
N ARG A 10 -22.84 5.00 -0.24
CA ARG A 10 -23.10 6.19 -1.05
C ARG A 10 -22.52 7.47 -0.44
N ALA A 11 -22.59 7.64 0.88
CA ALA A 11 -21.98 8.81 1.54
C ALA A 11 -20.45 8.82 1.40
N LYS A 12 -19.82 7.63 1.41
CA LYS A 12 -18.37 7.49 1.34
C LYS A 12 -17.83 7.49 -0.10
N TYR A 13 -18.57 6.93 -1.05
CA TYR A 13 -18.09 6.68 -2.41
C TYR A 13 -19.03 7.21 -3.51
N GLY A 14 -20.20 7.74 -3.17
CA GLY A 14 -21.24 8.12 -4.15
C GLY A 14 -20.91 9.34 -5.01
N GLY A 15 -19.88 10.11 -4.66
CA GLY A 15 -19.30 11.16 -5.50
C GLY A 15 -18.02 10.74 -6.23
N MET A 16 -17.54 9.50 -6.00
CA MET A 16 -16.36 8.95 -6.66
C MET A 16 -16.83 8.20 -7.91
N ASP A 17 -16.40 8.64 -9.08
CA ASP A 17 -16.71 7.90 -10.31
C ASP A 17 -15.94 6.56 -10.36
N ALA A 18 -16.38 5.66 -11.24
CA ALA A 18 -15.77 4.34 -11.37
C ALA A 18 -14.29 4.38 -11.76
N SER A 19 -13.84 5.44 -12.48
CA SER A 19 -12.45 5.62 -12.88
C SER A 19 -11.56 6.03 -11.71
N MET A 20 -12.06 6.88 -10.81
CA MET A 20 -11.38 7.25 -9.57
C MET A 20 -11.22 6.04 -8.65
N MET A 21 -12.24 5.16 -8.58
CA MET A 21 -12.16 3.95 -7.77
C MET A 21 -11.15 2.94 -8.33
N SER A 22 -11.09 2.76 -9.65
CA SER A 22 -10.05 1.95 -10.29
C SER A 22 -8.66 2.52 -10.02
N ARG A 23 -8.50 3.84 -10.16
CA ARG A 23 -7.24 4.52 -9.89
C ARG A 23 -6.78 4.36 -8.44
N LEU A 24 -7.71 4.40 -7.48
CA LEU A 24 -7.37 4.20 -6.08
C LEU A 24 -6.83 2.78 -5.84
N LYS A 25 -7.46 1.76 -6.41
CA LYS A 25 -7.00 0.37 -6.28
C LYS A 25 -5.61 0.15 -6.90
N GLU A 26 -5.35 0.76 -8.06
CA GLU A 26 -4.01 0.73 -8.67
C GLU A 26 -2.96 1.36 -7.77
N LEU A 27 -3.28 2.53 -7.19
CA LEU A 27 -2.37 3.22 -6.28
C LEU A 27 -2.13 2.42 -4.99
N GLU A 28 -3.15 1.78 -4.45
CA GLU A 28 -3.02 0.90 -3.28
C GLU A 28 -2.11 -0.30 -3.59
N ALA A 29 -2.27 -0.94 -4.75
CA ALA A 29 -1.44 -2.06 -5.18
C ALA A 29 0.03 -1.64 -5.40
N GLU A 30 0.25 -0.50 -6.04
CA GLU A 30 1.59 0.03 -6.25
C GLU A 30 2.24 0.43 -4.93
N ASN A 31 1.50 1.06 -4.01
CA ASN A 31 2.02 1.40 -2.69
C ASN A 31 2.46 0.15 -1.91
N GLN A 32 1.69 -0.93 -1.98
CA GLN A 32 2.05 -2.21 -1.36
C GLN A 32 3.35 -2.77 -1.96
N ARG A 33 3.48 -2.75 -3.29
CA ARG A 33 4.69 -3.20 -3.99
C ARG A 33 5.92 -2.38 -3.60
N LEU A 34 5.78 -1.06 -3.57
CA LEU A 34 6.86 -0.14 -3.19
C LEU A 34 7.31 -0.34 -1.75
N LYS A 35 6.36 -0.51 -0.81
CA LYS A 35 6.69 -0.80 0.59
C LYS A 35 7.46 -2.11 0.74
N LYS A 36 7.05 -3.16 0.03
CA LYS A 36 7.74 -4.45 0.03
C LYS A 36 9.18 -4.30 -0.47
N MET A 37 9.36 -3.66 -1.62
CA MET A 37 10.69 -3.42 -2.21
C MET A 37 11.59 -2.61 -1.26
N TYR A 38 11.05 -1.56 -0.65
CA TYR A 38 11.80 -0.75 0.31
C TYR A 38 12.22 -1.57 1.53
N ALA A 39 11.33 -2.38 2.10
CA ALA A 39 11.66 -3.23 3.23
C ALA A 39 12.76 -4.25 2.89
N GLU A 40 12.68 -4.90 1.72
CA GLU A 40 13.69 -5.83 1.24
C GLU A 40 15.05 -5.15 1.04
N GLU A 41 15.07 -3.96 0.44
CA GLU A 41 16.31 -3.23 0.19
C GLU A 41 16.94 -2.72 1.50
N ARG A 42 16.12 -2.25 2.44
CA ARG A 42 16.58 -1.85 3.77
C ARG A 42 17.19 -3.03 4.53
N LEU A 43 16.55 -4.20 4.47
CA LEU A 43 17.06 -5.42 5.09
C LEU A 43 18.42 -5.83 4.50
N LYS A 44 18.56 -5.82 3.16
CA LYS A 44 19.85 -6.10 2.51
C LYS A 44 20.94 -5.11 2.94
N ALA A 45 20.61 -3.82 3.01
CA ALA A 45 21.55 -2.79 3.43
C ALA A 45 21.96 -2.92 4.90
N GLU A 46 21.07 -3.43 5.77
CA GLU A 46 21.38 -3.71 7.17
C GLU A 46 22.29 -4.93 7.30
N ILE A 47 21.98 -6.03 6.61
CA ILE A 47 22.83 -7.23 6.56
C ILE A 47 24.23 -6.90 6.04
N ALA A 48 24.33 -6.12 4.97
CA ALA A 48 25.61 -5.70 4.42
C ALA A 48 26.42 -4.87 5.43
N ARG A 49 25.76 -3.95 6.14
CA ARG A 49 26.39 -3.14 7.19
C ARG A 49 26.87 -3.98 8.36
N GLU A 50 26.08 -4.95 8.82
CA GLU A 50 26.48 -5.87 9.88
C GLU A 50 27.66 -6.76 9.47
N ALA A 51 27.66 -7.27 8.24
CA ALA A 51 28.76 -8.08 7.72
C ALA A 51 30.08 -7.29 7.67
N ILE A 52 30.03 -6.01 7.29
CA ILE A 52 31.21 -5.12 7.32
C ILE A 52 31.67 -4.89 8.76
N LYS A 53 30.75 -4.63 9.70
CA LYS A 53 31.09 -4.43 11.12
C LYS A 53 31.72 -5.66 11.77
N LYS A 54 31.29 -6.87 11.43
CA LYS A 54 31.85 -8.12 11.99
C LYS A 54 33.23 -8.49 11.42
N LYS A 55 33.63 -7.89 10.29
CA LYS A 55 34.92 -8.16 9.64
C LYS A 55 36.10 -7.44 10.28
N TRP A 56 35.86 -6.52 11.21
CA TRP A 56 36.86 -5.72 11.91
C TRP A 56 36.72 -5.88 13.41
#